data_AF-A0A2S8SSL1-F1
#
_entry.id   AF-A0A2S8SSL1-F1
#
_cell.length_a   1.000
_cell.length_b   1.000
_cell.length_c   1.000
_cell.angle_alpha   90.00
_cell.angle_beta   90.00
_cell.angle_gamma   90.00
#
_symmetry.space_group_name_H-M   'P 1'
#
loop_
_entity.id
_entity.type
_entity.pdbx_description
1 polymer ?
#
loop_
_entity_poly.entity_id
_entity_poly.type
_entity_poly.pdbx_seq_one_letter_code
_entity_poly.pdbx_strand_id
1 'polypeptide(L)'
;MRALTSITCLLGLLTVSMLKPAFCAPAVSVPNPQKMKGQSARSGVGYGSYGSYFESNQSGLKGRASYLAFANRRAFDKVFGAGAVMGNNKFLLESAFQSGLVVAVIKRGKVLWNYRVQRVMASNNAITVHYSAKSIGAEDSPQGATFASPLIVAVDKKNCTSVSFVENGKSVARIAVNAPKVQAPQKIKAPLIPRKTQNPQKIQVAPLVRSAPNSPAGERFFEGTYRVGAIICKVNPIKMAFEVQWPGRQKPQLFFFDSLASGKANSKRIYRAEESGGSSRFVFDNARFESGQFVRADGKTLPIRKISKPRIATRLISVYLVAVGDAGKIGRKFGCDDSLVPVRRAVSTLESPLKSALQELISLPPIYPNNPKLQNFWKGRDLQIQTVSVRGGTARIQIAGEVSVAGVCDEPRIITQIEATARQFPSVKRVKVFIGGKSLRSAIQ
;
A
#
# COMPACT_ATOMS: atom_id res chain seq x y z
N MET A 1 49.81 -59.90 -79.22
CA MET A 1 50.42 -60.16 -77.90
C MET A 1 49.28 -60.13 -76.90
N ARG A 2 48.70 -61.29 -76.51
CA ARG A 2 49.03 -62.11 -75.32
C ARG A 2 49.16 -61.23 -74.04
N ALA A 3 48.50 -61.49 -72.92
CA ALA A 3 47.56 -62.52 -72.52
C ALA A 3 46.92 -62.13 -71.17
N LEU A 4 45.80 -62.81 -70.85
CA LEU A 4 45.31 -63.03 -69.49
C LEU A 4 46.41 -63.47 -68.52
N THR A 5 46.29 -63.10 -67.23
CA THR A 5 46.36 -64.07 -66.12
C THR A 5 45.87 -63.50 -64.78
N SER A 6 44.91 -64.24 -64.22
CA SER A 6 44.43 -64.25 -62.84
C SER A 6 45.46 -64.95 -61.92
N ILE A 7 45.38 -64.74 -60.59
CA ILE A 7 45.61 -65.67 -59.44
C ILE A 7 45.71 -64.82 -58.14
N THR A 8 44.70 -64.72 -57.27
CA THR A 8 44.23 -65.59 -56.15
C THR A 8 45.06 -65.53 -54.85
N CYS A 9 44.33 -65.34 -53.73
CA CYS A 9 44.65 -65.54 -52.30
C CYS A 9 45.52 -64.46 -51.61
N LEU A 10 45.22 -63.96 -50.40
CA LEU A 10 44.68 -64.66 -49.22
C LEU A 10 43.96 -63.69 -48.23
N LEU A 11 42.89 -64.22 -47.63
CA LEU A 11 42.24 -63.94 -46.33
C LEU A 11 42.46 -62.58 -45.61
N GLY A 12 41.33 -61.93 -45.29
CA GLY A 12 41.20 -61.00 -44.17
C GLY A 12 39.73 -60.67 -43.90
N LEU A 13 39.06 -61.49 -43.09
CA LEU A 13 37.72 -61.20 -42.56
C LEU A 13 37.72 -59.85 -41.82
N LEU A 14 36.86 -58.92 -42.23
CA LEU A 14 36.39 -57.83 -41.37
C LEU A 14 34.97 -57.43 -41.78
N THR A 15 34.00 -57.99 -41.07
CA THR A 15 32.60 -57.58 -41.08
C THR A 15 32.50 -56.16 -40.51
N VAL A 16 32.31 -55.15 -41.36
CA VAL A 16 31.94 -53.79 -40.93
C VAL A 16 30.44 -53.77 -40.70
N SER A 17 30.07 -54.03 -39.44
CA SER A 17 28.72 -53.84 -38.92
C SER A 17 28.40 -52.34 -38.90
N MET A 18 27.20 -51.97 -39.37
CA MET A 18 26.70 -50.61 -39.37
C MET A 18 26.62 -50.06 -37.93
N LEU A 19 27.56 -49.19 -37.55
CA LEU A 19 27.45 -48.37 -36.35
C LEU A 19 26.64 -47.11 -36.65
N LYS A 20 25.42 -47.09 -36.10
CA LYS A 20 24.71 -45.86 -35.75
C LYS A 20 25.64 -44.96 -34.94
N PRO A 21 25.77 -43.65 -35.23
CA PRO A 21 26.32 -42.73 -34.24
C PRO A 21 25.29 -42.55 -33.13
N ALA A 22 25.48 -43.30 -32.03
CA ALA A 22 24.94 -42.95 -30.73
C ALA A 22 25.65 -41.67 -30.28
N PHE A 23 24.97 -40.53 -30.40
CA PHE A 23 25.40 -39.33 -29.68
C PHE A 23 25.18 -39.59 -28.19
N CYS A 24 26.28 -39.92 -27.50
CA CYS A 24 26.38 -39.89 -26.05
C CYS A 24 26.07 -38.47 -25.55
N ALA A 25 24.85 -38.25 -25.10
CA ALA A 25 24.58 -37.19 -24.13
C ALA A 25 25.20 -37.63 -22.79
N PRO A 26 25.98 -36.79 -22.09
CA PRO A 26 26.33 -37.08 -20.71
C PRO A 26 25.04 -37.07 -19.89
N ALA A 27 24.73 -38.22 -19.29
CA ALA A 27 23.71 -38.35 -18.26
C ALA A 27 24.14 -37.50 -17.06
N VAL A 28 23.63 -36.27 -16.99
CA VAL A 28 23.65 -35.50 -15.74
C VAL A 28 22.68 -36.19 -14.80
N SER A 29 23.25 -36.86 -13.81
CA SER A 29 22.54 -37.51 -12.72
C SER A 29 21.54 -36.56 -12.07
N VAL A 30 20.28 -36.99 -12.00
CA VAL A 30 19.22 -36.35 -11.22
C VAL A 30 19.59 -36.47 -9.74
N PRO A 31 19.77 -35.36 -8.99
CA PRO A 31 19.94 -35.45 -7.56
C PRO A 31 18.60 -35.81 -6.91
N ASN A 32 18.62 -36.92 -6.19
CA ASN A 32 17.64 -37.40 -5.22
C ASN A 32 17.00 -36.25 -4.39
N PRO A 33 15.66 -36.17 -4.22
CA PRO A 33 15.01 -35.07 -3.53
C PRO A 33 15.00 -35.27 -2.00
N GLN A 34 16.17 -35.29 -1.35
CA GLN A 34 16.25 -35.12 0.10
C GLN A 34 17.54 -34.39 0.53
N LYS A 35 17.35 -33.32 1.32
CA LYS A 35 18.31 -32.45 2.02
C LYS A 35 19.10 -31.41 1.18
N MET A 36 18.48 -30.24 1.00
CA MET A 36 19.16 -28.95 1.21
C MET A 36 18.30 -28.06 2.12
N LYS A 37 18.62 -28.08 3.42
CA LYS A 37 18.17 -27.06 4.37
C LYS A 37 18.98 -25.79 4.13
N GLY A 38 18.31 -24.65 3.96
CA GLY A 38 18.87 -23.35 4.35
C GLY A 38 19.17 -22.30 3.27
N GLN A 39 18.35 -22.14 2.23
CA GLN A 39 18.27 -20.85 1.54
C GLN A 39 16.82 -20.43 1.32
N SER A 40 16.41 -19.39 2.05
CA SER A 40 15.08 -18.80 2.00
C SER A 40 14.82 -18.14 0.63
N ALA A 41 13.83 -18.64 -0.10
CA ALA A 41 13.38 -18.08 -1.36
C ALA A 41 13.08 -16.57 -1.23
N ARG A 42 13.73 -15.75 -2.06
CA ARG A 42 13.46 -14.30 -2.16
C ARG A 42 12.24 -14.11 -3.08
N SER A 43 11.07 -13.82 -2.51
CA SER A 43 9.85 -13.54 -3.28
C SER A 43 9.61 -12.02 -3.38
N GLY A 44 9.07 -11.58 -4.53
CA GLY A 44 8.60 -10.19 -4.69
C GLY A 44 7.33 -9.96 -3.88
N VAL A 45 7.21 -8.80 -3.23
CA VAL A 45 6.04 -8.44 -2.39
C VAL A 45 5.32 -7.24 -2.97
N GLY A 46 3.98 -7.27 -2.87
CA GLY A 46 3.14 -6.13 -3.22
C GLY A 46 3.48 -4.89 -2.39
N TYR A 47 3.60 -3.74 -3.04
CA TYR A 47 3.88 -2.47 -2.37
C TYR A 47 3.07 -1.33 -2.99
N GLY A 48 2.77 -0.33 -2.17
CA GLY A 48 2.20 0.95 -2.60
C GLY A 48 3.15 2.10 -2.28
N SER A 49 3.34 3.01 -3.23
CA SER A 49 4.11 4.25 -3.02
C SER A 49 3.16 5.42 -2.77
N TYR A 50 3.46 6.21 -1.75
CA TYR A 50 2.62 7.31 -1.27
C TYR A 50 3.39 8.63 -1.36
N GLY A 51 2.63 9.71 -1.57
CA GLY A 51 3.12 11.08 -1.70
C GLY A 51 2.27 12.03 -0.86
N SER A 52 2.50 13.35 -0.98
CA SER A 52 1.77 14.38 -0.23
C SER A 52 2.04 14.39 1.28
N TYR A 53 3.26 13.99 1.66
CA TYR A 53 3.76 14.11 3.03
C TYR A 53 5.00 14.99 3.04
N PHE A 54 5.15 15.76 4.11
CA PHE A 54 6.36 16.50 4.42
C PHE A 54 6.94 16.01 5.74
N GLU A 55 8.24 16.20 5.95
CA GLU A 55 8.84 15.94 7.25
C GLU A 55 8.35 16.96 8.28
N SER A 56 7.82 16.49 9.40
CA SER A 56 7.41 17.33 10.52
C SER A 56 8.61 18.09 11.09
N ASN A 57 8.43 19.37 11.42
CA ASN A 57 9.43 20.16 12.15
C ASN A 57 9.78 19.59 13.53
N GLN A 58 8.96 18.66 14.04
CA GLN A 58 9.16 17.95 15.30
C GLN A 58 9.67 16.51 15.12
N SER A 59 10.09 16.12 13.90
CA SER A 59 10.57 14.76 13.62
C SER A 59 11.78 14.36 14.47
N GLY A 60 12.60 15.35 14.88
CA GLY A 60 13.87 15.16 15.59
C GLY A 60 14.96 14.47 14.76
N LEU A 61 14.71 14.23 13.46
CA LEU A 61 15.66 13.57 12.58
C LEU A 61 16.76 14.52 12.15
N LYS A 62 17.97 13.98 12.00
CA LYS A 62 19.17 14.74 11.66
C LYS A 62 19.93 14.08 10.50
N GLY A 63 20.84 14.85 9.92
CA GLY A 63 21.73 14.38 8.85
C GLY A 63 21.11 14.44 7.45
N ARG A 64 21.94 14.08 6.46
CA ARG A 64 21.62 14.18 5.02
C ARG A 64 20.58 13.17 4.55
N ALA A 65 20.40 12.06 5.27
CA ALA A 65 19.37 11.08 4.99
C ALA A 65 18.88 10.38 6.27
N SER A 66 17.62 9.95 6.27
CA SER A 66 17.04 9.11 7.33
C SER A 66 16.29 7.94 6.71
N TYR A 67 16.44 6.76 7.31
CA TYR A 67 15.83 5.50 6.87
C TYR A 67 14.96 4.96 8.00
N LEU A 68 13.68 4.74 7.73
CA LEU A 68 12.68 4.57 8.78
C LEU A 68 11.76 3.40 8.45
N ALA A 69 11.27 2.75 9.50
CA ALA A 69 10.23 1.73 9.42
C ALA A 69 9.19 1.97 10.52
N PHE A 70 7.92 1.88 10.15
CA PHE A 70 6.79 2.20 11.00
C PHE A 70 5.83 1.01 10.99
N ALA A 71 5.71 0.38 12.15
CA ALA A 71 4.73 -0.68 12.39
C ALA A 71 3.34 -0.13 12.75
N ASN A 72 3.23 1.17 13.05
CA ASN A 72 1.96 1.80 13.40
C ASN A 72 1.92 3.26 12.94
N ARG A 73 0.70 3.76 12.77
CA ARG A 73 0.42 5.12 12.32
C ARG A 73 0.99 6.19 13.22
N ARG A 74 0.91 6.01 14.54
CA ARG A 74 1.35 7.01 15.52
C ARG A 74 2.84 7.32 15.41
N ALA A 75 3.67 6.31 15.17
CA ALA A 75 5.10 6.51 14.96
C ALA A 75 5.38 7.25 13.63
N PHE A 76 4.56 6.98 12.60
CA PHE A 76 4.65 7.65 11.31
C PHE A 76 4.24 9.13 11.40
N ASP A 77 3.11 9.45 12.02
CA ASP A 77 2.60 10.83 12.12
C ASP A 77 3.48 11.75 13.00
N LYS A 78 4.34 11.18 13.86
CA LYS A 78 5.38 11.96 14.57
C LYS A 78 6.45 12.50 13.62
N VAL A 79 6.73 11.76 12.55
CA VAL A 79 7.78 12.10 11.60
C VAL A 79 7.21 12.86 10.40
N PHE A 80 5.99 12.55 9.98
CA PHE A 80 5.40 13.10 8.76
C PHE A 80 4.14 13.90 9.03
N GLY A 81 4.05 15.09 8.42
CA GLY A 81 2.82 15.84 8.28
C GLY A 81 2.18 15.58 6.91
N ALA A 82 0.86 15.50 6.86
CA ALA A 82 0.12 15.44 5.60
C ALA A 82 -0.02 16.86 5.03
N GLY A 83 0.47 17.08 3.82
CA GLY A 83 0.34 18.34 3.10
C GLY A 83 -0.43 18.12 1.82
N ALA A 84 -1.68 18.57 1.75
CA ALA A 84 -2.43 18.57 0.50
C ALA A 84 -1.85 19.63 -0.43
N VAL A 85 -1.14 19.20 -1.48
CA VAL A 85 -0.77 20.07 -2.59
C VAL A 85 -1.89 20.01 -3.63
N MET A 86 -2.11 21.11 -4.36
CA MET A 86 -3.08 21.17 -5.46
C MET A 86 -2.83 20.00 -6.44
N GLY A 87 -3.78 19.06 -6.58
CA GLY A 87 -3.65 17.89 -7.46
C GLY A 87 -3.97 16.53 -6.80
N ASN A 88 -3.51 15.45 -7.44
CA ASN A 88 -3.76 14.06 -7.03
C ASN A 88 -2.98 13.69 -5.76
N ASN A 89 -3.61 13.88 -4.60
CA ASN A 89 -3.02 13.52 -3.31
C ASN A 89 -3.11 12.01 -3.05
N LYS A 90 -1.97 11.40 -2.70
CA LYS A 90 -1.88 9.96 -2.36
C LYS A 90 -1.59 9.76 -0.89
N PHE A 91 -2.58 10.03 -0.04
CA PHE A 91 -2.47 9.81 1.39
C PHE A 91 -2.48 8.33 1.75
N LEU A 92 -1.70 8.01 2.78
CA LEU A 92 -1.57 6.67 3.30
C LEU A 92 -2.78 6.34 4.20
N LEU A 93 -3.49 5.27 3.85
CA LEU A 93 -4.65 4.79 4.61
C LEU A 93 -4.21 4.04 5.88
N GLU A 94 -5.00 4.14 6.94
CA GLU A 94 -4.71 3.45 8.21
C GLU A 94 -4.58 1.92 8.05
N SER A 95 -5.33 1.34 7.11
CA SER A 95 -5.26 -0.09 6.80
C SER A 95 -3.89 -0.56 6.34
N ALA A 96 -3.04 0.33 5.79
CA ALA A 96 -1.69 0.00 5.36
C ALA A 96 -0.77 -0.41 6.53
N PHE A 97 -1.05 0.09 7.75
CA PHE A 97 -0.35 -0.32 8.96
C PHE A 97 -0.93 -1.60 9.58
N GLN A 98 -2.14 -2.00 9.17
CA GLN A 98 -2.79 -3.24 9.63
C GLN A 98 -2.40 -4.44 8.76
N SER A 99 -2.17 -4.20 7.45
CA SER A 99 -1.81 -5.24 6.49
C SER A 99 -0.30 -5.52 6.41
N GLY A 100 0.55 -4.59 6.86
CA GLY A 100 2.01 -4.73 6.71
C GLY A 100 2.85 -3.66 7.41
N LEU A 101 3.95 -3.27 6.78
CA LEU A 101 4.95 -2.33 7.30
C LEU A 101 5.06 -1.12 6.37
N VAL A 102 5.10 0.09 6.95
CA VAL A 102 5.42 1.30 6.18
C VAL A 102 6.88 1.64 6.36
N VAL A 103 7.60 1.86 5.27
CA VAL A 103 9.02 2.22 5.26
C VAL A 103 9.19 3.56 4.56
N ALA A 104 10.15 4.35 5.04
CA ALA A 104 10.40 5.66 4.46
C ALA A 104 11.88 5.99 4.36
N VAL A 105 12.21 6.79 3.36
CA VAL A 105 13.51 7.44 3.18
C VAL A 105 13.28 8.93 3.11
N ILE A 106 14.07 9.72 3.83
CA ILE A 106 14.05 11.18 3.72
C ILE A 106 15.44 11.62 3.34
N LYS A 107 15.64 12.24 2.16
CA LYS A 107 16.91 12.93 1.85
C LYS A 107 16.74 14.43 2.05
N ARG A 108 17.72 15.04 2.71
CA ARG A 108 17.75 16.46 3.02
C ARG A 108 18.91 17.13 2.31
N GLY A 109 18.66 18.30 1.72
CA GLY A 109 19.71 19.08 1.08
C GLY A 109 19.16 20.25 0.28
N LYS A 110 20.04 20.86 -0.53
CA LYS A 110 19.72 22.02 -1.38
C LYS A 110 18.97 21.65 -2.67
N VAL A 111 18.68 20.37 -2.89
CA VAL A 111 18.04 19.86 -4.10
C VAL A 111 16.87 18.97 -3.73
N LEU A 112 15.83 18.98 -4.56
CA LEU A 112 14.73 18.04 -4.47
C LEU A 112 15.15 16.68 -5.01
N TRP A 113 14.68 15.62 -4.36
CA TRP A 113 14.91 14.25 -4.80
C TRP A 113 13.63 13.63 -5.34
N ASN A 114 13.73 13.07 -6.54
CA ASN A 114 12.71 12.22 -7.10
C ASN A 114 13.10 10.75 -6.94
N TYR A 115 12.16 9.96 -6.45
CA TYR A 115 12.35 8.55 -6.16
C TYR A 115 11.47 7.69 -7.05
N ARG A 116 12.03 6.57 -7.50
CA ARG A 116 11.26 5.52 -8.17
C ARG A 116 11.56 4.19 -7.52
N VAL A 117 10.56 3.61 -6.85
CA VAL A 117 10.68 2.25 -6.30
C VAL A 117 10.70 1.27 -7.46
N GLN A 118 11.77 0.50 -7.57
CA GLN A 118 11.99 -0.46 -8.64
C GLN A 118 11.37 -1.82 -8.30
N ARG A 119 11.57 -2.27 -7.05
CA ARG A 119 11.02 -3.51 -6.52
C ARG A 119 11.16 -3.58 -5.00
N VAL A 120 10.31 -4.39 -4.36
CA VAL A 120 10.45 -4.76 -2.95
C VAL A 120 10.54 -6.28 -2.85
N MET A 121 11.60 -6.77 -2.20
CA MET A 121 11.84 -8.20 -2.00
C MET A 121 11.64 -8.56 -0.53
N ALA A 122 11.08 -9.74 -0.31
CA ALA A 122 10.99 -10.36 1.00
C ALA A 122 11.80 -11.64 1.05
N SER A 123 12.51 -11.85 2.16
CA SER A 123 13.10 -13.15 2.52
C SER A 123 13.00 -13.31 4.02
N ASN A 124 12.46 -14.44 4.50
CA ASN A 124 12.16 -14.69 5.91
C ASN A 124 11.42 -13.50 6.58
N ASN A 125 12.05 -12.83 7.54
CA ASN A 125 11.55 -11.65 8.25
C ASN A 125 12.24 -10.34 7.81
N ALA A 126 12.99 -10.36 6.71
CA ALA A 126 13.64 -9.17 6.17
C ALA A 126 12.91 -8.65 4.92
N ILE A 127 12.91 -7.33 4.74
CA ILE A 127 12.45 -6.64 3.53
C ILE A 127 13.66 -5.94 2.90
N THR A 128 13.74 -5.94 1.57
CA THR A 128 14.72 -5.14 0.82
C THR A 128 13.99 -4.24 -0.17
N VAL A 129 14.11 -2.94 -0.01
CA VAL A 129 13.50 -1.93 -0.88
C VAL A 129 14.56 -1.46 -1.88
N HIS A 130 14.34 -1.76 -3.16
CA HIS A 130 15.16 -1.23 -4.25
C HIS A 130 14.48 0.00 -4.84
N TYR A 131 15.19 1.12 -4.88
CA TYR A 131 14.70 2.36 -5.47
C TYR A 131 15.83 3.10 -6.18
N SER A 132 15.47 3.92 -7.18
CA SER A 132 16.38 4.89 -7.76
C SER A 132 16.08 6.28 -7.23
N ALA A 133 17.12 7.07 -6.96
CA ALA A 133 17.00 8.46 -6.53
C ALA A 133 17.73 9.37 -7.53
N LYS A 134 17.03 10.37 -8.05
CA LYS A 134 17.56 11.39 -8.97
C LYS A 134 17.29 12.77 -8.38
N SER A 135 18.31 13.62 -8.32
CA SER A 135 18.12 15.04 -7.98
C SER A 135 17.42 15.76 -9.14
N ILE A 136 16.42 16.58 -8.84
CA ILE A 136 15.80 17.49 -9.81
C ILE A 136 16.33 18.89 -9.52
N GLY A 137 16.94 19.52 -10.53
CA GLY A 137 17.23 20.96 -10.62
C GLY A 137 18.03 21.56 -9.47
N ALA A 138 19.33 21.72 -9.67
CA ALA A 138 20.22 22.53 -8.84
C ALA A 138 20.67 23.83 -9.54
N GLU A 139 19.96 24.28 -10.58
CA GLU A 139 20.34 25.49 -11.32
C GLU A 139 19.47 26.72 -11.02
N ASP A 140 18.24 26.54 -10.51
CA ASP A 140 17.33 27.67 -10.18
C ASP A 140 16.82 27.69 -8.73
N SER A 141 17.42 26.89 -7.83
CA SER A 141 17.00 26.91 -6.41
C SER A 141 17.58 28.15 -5.72
N PRO A 142 16.76 29.04 -5.13
CA PRO A 142 17.25 30.22 -4.44
C PRO A 142 18.25 29.84 -3.33
N GLN A 143 19.36 30.56 -3.28
CA GLN A 143 20.42 30.35 -2.31
C GLN A 143 19.85 30.42 -0.88
N GLY A 144 19.74 29.27 -0.21
CA GLY A 144 19.33 29.18 1.20
C GLY A 144 18.22 28.17 1.52
N ALA A 145 17.46 27.69 0.52
CA ALA A 145 16.41 26.70 0.78
C ALA A 145 16.98 25.30 1.01
N THR A 146 16.55 24.63 2.09
CA THR A 146 16.83 23.22 2.35
C THR A 146 15.52 22.44 2.24
N PHE A 147 15.52 21.41 1.42
CA PHE A 147 14.37 20.55 1.19
C PHE A 147 14.53 19.22 1.93
N ALA A 148 13.43 18.71 2.46
CA ALA A 148 13.31 17.33 2.90
C ALA A 148 12.41 16.58 1.92
N SER A 149 12.98 15.64 1.16
CA SER A 149 12.28 14.87 0.13
C SER A 149 11.98 13.45 0.64
N PRO A 150 10.73 13.14 1.01
CA PRO A 150 10.38 11.83 1.51
C PRO A 150 9.94 10.86 0.39
N LEU A 151 10.40 9.62 0.49
CA LEU A 151 9.85 8.44 -0.17
C LEU A 151 9.12 7.61 0.88
N ILE A 152 7.84 7.31 0.66
CA ILE A 152 7.04 6.47 1.57
C ILE A 152 6.49 5.27 0.81
N VAL A 153 6.70 4.08 1.37
CA VAL A 153 6.31 2.81 0.77
C VAL A 153 5.59 1.95 1.81
N ALA A 154 4.36 1.51 1.52
CA ALA A 154 3.71 0.46 2.31
C ALA A 154 4.00 -0.90 1.67
N VAL A 155 4.38 -1.88 2.49
CA VAL A 155 4.76 -3.23 2.06
C VAL A 155 3.87 -4.25 2.77
N ASP A 156 3.22 -5.13 2.01
CA ASP A 156 2.34 -6.17 2.55
C ASP A 156 3.14 -7.35 3.13
N LYS A 157 3.76 -7.13 4.30
CA LYS A 157 4.47 -8.18 5.03
C LYS A 157 4.31 -8.03 6.54
N LYS A 158 3.66 -9.02 7.15
CA LYS A 158 3.52 -9.16 8.60
C LYS A 158 4.81 -9.77 9.19
N ASN A 159 5.16 -9.38 10.42
CA ASN A 159 6.30 -9.92 11.19
C ASN A 159 7.70 -9.66 10.58
N CYS A 160 7.94 -8.45 10.07
CA CYS A 160 9.26 -8.03 9.62
C CYS A 160 10.14 -7.60 10.82
N THR A 161 11.40 -8.05 10.84
CA THR A 161 12.41 -7.71 11.86
C THR A 161 13.54 -6.84 11.33
N SER A 162 13.73 -6.73 10.00
CA SER A 162 14.71 -5.82 9.42
C SER A 162 14.35 -5.34 8.02
N VAL A 163 14.71 -4.10 7.70
CA VAL A 163 14.53 -3.49 6.38
C VAL A 163 15.89 -3.04 5.85
N SER A 164 16.22 -3.46 4.63
CA SER A 164 17.39 -3.00 3.89
C SER A 164 16.96 -2.07 2.76
N PHE A 165 17.73 -1.02 2.53
CA PHE A 165 17.51 -0.02 1.49
C PHE A 165 18.63 -0.10 0.47
N VAL A 166 18.26 -0.24 -0.80
CA VAL A 166 19.18 -0.30 -1.94
C VAL A 166 18.85 0.85 -2.88
N GLU A 167 19.69 1.88 -2.88
CA GLU A 167 19.56 3.07 -3.73
C GLU A 167 20.46 2.93 -4.96
N ASN A 168 19.89 3.06 -6.16
CA ASN A 168 20.63 2.98 -7.43
C ASN A 168 21.54 1.72 -7.52
N GLY A 169 21.09 0.59 -6.98
CA GLY A 169 21.83 -0.67 -6.95
C GLY A 169 22.84 -0.82 -5.79
N LYS A 170 23.07 0.22 -4.97
CA LYS A 170 23.99 0.19 -3.82
C LYS A 170 23.22 0.07 -2.50
N SER A 171 23.65 -0.82 -1.61
CA SER A 171 23.06 -0.92 -0.26
C SER A 171 23.43 0.32 0.56
N VAL A 172 22.44 1.11 0.96
CA VAL A 172 22.65 2.39 1.65
C VAL A 172 22.27 2.37 3.13
N ALA A 173 21.39 1.47 3.55
CA ALA A 173 21.04 1.31 4.95
C ALA A 173 20.43 -0.06 5.24
N ARG A 174 20.54 -0.50 6.49
CA ARG A 174 19.78 -1.62 7.06
C ARG A 174 19.34 -1.26 8.47
N ILE A 175 18.04 -1.36 8.73
CA ILE A 175 17.43 -1.01 10.03
C ILE A 175 16.68 -2.21 10.61
N ALA A 176 16.63 -2.31 11.94
CA ALA A 176 15.83 -3.30 12.64
C ALA A 176 14.40 -2.79 12.88
N VAL A 177 13.42 -3.69 12.85
CA VAL A 177 12.00 -3.42 13.08
C VAL A 177 11.60 -4.10 14.39
N ASN A 178 12.15 -3.59 15.51
CA ASN A 178 11.59 -3.62 16.87
C ASN A 178 12.60 -3.09 17.90
N ALA A 179 12.02 -2.35 18.86
CA ALA A 179 12.57 -1.54 19.95
C ALA A 179 13.18 -0.16 19.57
N PRO A 180 12.66 0.94 20.16
CA PRO A 180 13.21 2.28 19.99
C PRO A 180 14.57 2.35 20.69
N LYS A 181 15.60 2.73 19.94
CA LYS A 181 16.78 3.38 20.53
C LYS A 181 16.89 4.77 19.93
N VAL A 182 16.60 5.75 20.78
CA VAL A 182 17.23 7.07 20.67
C VAL A 182 18.74 6.81 20.75
N GLN A 183 19.40 6.75 19.60
CA GLN A 183 20.86 6.88 19.56
C GLN A 183 21.17 8.37 19.59
N ALA A 184 21.41 8.87 20.81
CA ALA A 184 22.18 10.09 20.99
C ALA A 184 23.61 9.86 20.46
N PRO A 185 24.24 10.86 19.84
CA PRO A 185 25.57 10.71 19.25
C PRO A 185 26.63 10.45 20.32
N GLN A 186 27.57 9.58 19.97
CA GLN A 186 28.76 9.24 20.74
C GLN A 186 29.56 10.49 21.11
N LYS A 187 29.86 10.67 22.41
CA LYS A 187 30.93 11.55 22.89
C LYS A 187 31.99 10.71 23.60
N ILE A 188 33.22 11.15 23.37
CA ILE A 188 34.52 10.54 23.65
C ILE A 188 34.79 10.49 25.18
N LYS A 189 35.45 9.42 25.66
CA LYS A 189 36.06 9.21 27.01
C LYS A 189 37.09 10.32 27.32
N ALA A 190 37.49 10.74 28.53
CA ALA A 190 37.35 10.45 29.98
C ALA A 190 38.09 11.65 30.70
N PRO A 191 38.49 11.67 32.01
CA PRO A 191 38.28 10.76 33.15
C PRO A 191 37.91 11.42 34.52
N LEU A 192 37.42 10.54 35.42
CA LEU A 192 37.51 10.41 36.90
C LEU A 192 37.92 11.61 37.81
N ILE A 193 37.16 11.81 38.90
CA ILE A 193 37.58 11.72 40.34
C ILE A 193 36.31 11.77 41.26
N PRO A 194 36.29 11.14 42.46
CA PRO A 194 35.08 10.91 43.27
C PRO A 194 35.05 11.65 44.63
N ARG A 195 33.84 11.85 45.20
CA ARG A 195 33.42 11.59 46.62
C ARG A 195 32.34 12.55 47.14
N LYS A 196 31.37 11.96 47.89
CA LYS A 196 30.73 12.36 49.18
C LYS A 196 30.15 13.81 49.28
N THR A 197 29.05 14.15 49.96
CA THR A 197 28.29 13.62 51.10
C THR A 197 27.03 14.49 51.29
N GLN A 198 26.02 13.93 51.98
CA GLN A 198 25.07 14.59 52.92
C GLN A 198 23.88 15.48 52.44
N ASN A 199 22.78 15.19 53.15
CA ASN A 199 21.41 15.75 53.23
C ASN A 199 21.38 16.90 54.31
N PRO A 200 20.26 17.53 54.74
CA PRO A 200 18.96 17.90 54.13
C PRO A 200 18.61 19.42 54.31
N GLN A 201 17.38 19.79 53.91
CA GLN A 201 16.57 20.97 54.31
C GLN A 201 16.75 22.30 53.56
N LYS A 202 15.73 22.67 52.76
CA LYS A 202 14.98 23.93 52.96
C LYS A 202 13.62 23.88 52.28
N ILE A 203 12.59 24.12 53.07
CA ILE A 203 11.19 24.31 52.67
C ILE A 203 11.07 25.68 52.00
N GLN A 204 10.49 25.74 50.80
CA GLN A 204 9.83 26.95 50.31
C GLN A 204 8.57 26.55 49.53
N VAL A 205 7.47 27.16 49.95
CA VAL A 205 6.10 26.98 49.48
C VAL A 205 5.98 27.56 48.07
N ALA A 206 5.47 26.78 47.11
CA ALA A 206 5.19 27.19 45.73
C ALA A 206 3.78 26.72 45.33
N PRO A 207 3.04 27.47 44.49
CA PRO A 207 1.62 27.29 44.27
C PRO A 207 1.31 25.97 43.55
N LEU A 208 0.14 25.38 43.87
CA LEU A 208 -0.44 24.20 43.23
C LEU A 208 -0.75 24.47 41.74
N VAL A 209 0.29 24.48 40.91
CA VAL A 209 0.18 24.30 39.47
C VAL A 209 -0.10 22.82 39.25
N ARG A 210 -1.37 22.48 39.00
CA ARG A 210 -1.77 21.15 38.53
C ARG A 210 -1.01 20.85 37.24
N SER A 211 -0.02 19.97 37.34
CA SER A 211 0.73 19.44 36.20
C SER A 211 -0.22 18.73 35.25
N ALA A 212 -0.27 19.25 34.02
CA ALA A 212 -1.09 18.73 32.93
C ALA A 212 -0.63 17.31 32.52
N PRO A 213 -1.53 16.33 32.38
CA PRO A 213 -1.23 15.15 31.60
C PRO A 213 -1.20 15.55 30.12
N ASN A 214 -0.05 15.29 29.49
CA ASN A 214 0.22 15.43 28.07
C ASN A 214 -0.98 15.11 27.16
N SER A 215 -1.43 16.08 26.35
CA SER A 215 -2.36 15.86 25.25
C SER A 215 -1.84 14.77 24.29
N PRO A 216 -2.55 13.63 24.11
CA PRO A 216 -2.11 12.58 23.22
C PRO A 216 -2.56 12.85 21.77
N ALA A 217 -1.64 13.36 20.95
CA ALA A 217 -1.76 13.28 19.51
C ALA A 217 -1.76 11.79 19.07
N GLY A 218 -2.85 11.33 18.48
CA GLY A 218 -3.00 9.99 17.90
C GLY A 218 -4.28 9.21 18.26
N GLU A 219 -5.24 9.80 18.95
CA GLU A 219 -6.55 9.18 19.16
C GLU A 219 -7.52 9.59 18.05
N ARG A 220 -8.38 8.68 17.58
CA ARG A 220 -9.52 9.06 16.73
C ARG A 220 -10.26 10.18 17.44
N PHE A 221 -10.33 11.37 16.86
CA PHE A 221 -10.97 12.47 17.55
C PHE A 221 -12.48 12.19 17.65
N PHE A 222 -13.07 12.61 18.76
CA PHE A 222 -14.52 12.76 18.88
C PHE A 222 -14.95 13.86 17.91
N GLU A 223 -15.12 13.51 16.64
CA GLU A 223 -15.43 14.43 15.55
C GLU A 223 -16.46 13.83 14.60
N GLY A 224 -17.17 14.68 13.88
CA GLY A 224 -18.17 14.29 12.89
C GLY A 224 -19.60 14.46 13.37
N THR A 225 -20.54 13.78 12.72
CA THR A 225 -21.96 13.90 13.01
C THR A 225 -22.39 12.84 14.02
N TYR A 226 -23.14 13.24 15.04
CA TYR A 226 -23.64 12.35 16.07
C TYR A 226 -25.14 12.48 16.22
N ARG A 227 -25.79 11.36 16.50
CA ARG A 227 -27.16 11.34 17.02
C ARG A 227 -27.09 11.27 18.54
N VAL A 228 -27.76 12.20 19.22
CA VAL A 228 -27.89 12.28 20.68
C VAL A 228 -29.37 12.24 21.02
N GLY A 229 -29.89 11.08 21.41
CA GLY A 229 -31.33 10.83 21.48
C GLY A 229 -31.98 11.02 20.10
N ALA A 230 -32.94 11.95 19.99
CA ALA A 230 -33.59 12.30 18.73
C ALA A 230 -32.85 13.39 17.92
N ILE A 231 -31.84 14.03 18.52
CA ILE A 231 -31.18 15.21 17.95
C ILE A 231 -29.93 14.79 17.16
N ILE A 232 -29.66 15.48 16.06
CA ILE A 232 -28.40 15.34 15.32
C ILE A 232 -27.54 16.59 15.56
N CYS A 233 -26.30 16.40 16.01
CA CYS A 233 -25.34 17.49 16.22
C CYS A 233 -24.05 17.24 15.43
N LYS A 234 -23.31 18.32 15.15
CA LYS A 234 -21.99 18.27 14.54
C LYS A 234 -20.94 18.56 15.61
N VAL A 235 -19.90 17.73 15.63
CA VAL A 235 -18.82 17.82 16.61
C VAL A 235 -17.53 18.13 15.87
N ASN A 236 -16.85 19.20 16.25
CA ASN A 236 -15.57 19.60 15.71
C ASN A 236 -14.50 19.57 16.80
N PRO A 237 -13.33 18.98 16.53
CA PRO A 237 -12.22 19.00 17.48
C PRO A 237 -11.62 20.40 17.55
N ILE A 238 -11.32 20.82 18.77
CA ILE A 238 -10.45 21.95 19.06
C ILE A 238 -9.38 21.48 20.05
N LYS A 239 -8.20 22.10 20.06
CA LYS A 239 -6.97 21.59 20.72
C LYS A 239 -7.18 20.70 21.97
N MET A 240 -7.87 21.21 23.00
CA MET A 240 -8.11 20.52 24.28
C MET A 240 -9.59 20.26 24.58
N ALA A 241 -10.47 20.44 23.60
CA ALA A 241 -11.92 20.38 23.78
C ALA A 241 -12.63 19.97 22.49
N PHE A 242 -13.95 19.93 22.52
CA PHE A 242 -14.78 19.74 21.35
C PHE A 242 -15.87 20.78 21.31
N GLU A 243 -16.09 21.33 20.13
CA GLU A 243 -17.24 22.17 19.85
C GLU A 243 -18.37 21.29 19.38
N VAL A 244 -19.49 21.33 20.09
CA VAL A 244 -20.72 20.65 19.71
C VAL A 244 -21.71 21.70 19.22
N GLN A 245 -21.95 21.68 17.91
CA GLN A 245 -22.99 22.48 17.27
C GLN A 245 -24.33 21.76 17.38
N TRP A 246 -25.15 22.21 18.32
CA TRP A 246 -26.54 21.75 18.48
C TRP A 246 -27.46 22.43 17.46
N PRO A 247 -28.50 21.75 16.95
CA PRO A 247 -29.49 22.39 16.10
C PRO A 247 -30.27 23.44 16.91
N GLY A 248 -30.46 24.61 16.32
CA GLY A 248 -31.17 25.73 16.94
C GLY A 248 -30.34 26.60 17.90
N ARG A 249 -29.09 26.24 18.23
CA ARG A 249 -28.18 27.14 18.99
C ARG A 249 -27.30 27.94 18.03
N GLN A 250 -27.18 29.25 18.26
CA GLN A 250 -26.29 30.12 17.47
C GLN A 250 -24.81 29.91 17.79
N LYS A 251 -24.47 29.62 19.06
CA LYS A 251 -23.09 29.37 19.50
C LYS A 251 -22.86 27.88 19.78
N PRO A 252 -21.73 27.31 19.35
CA PRO A 252 -21.36 25.94 19.71
C PRO A 252 -21.10 25.84 21.22
N GLN A 253 -21.36 24.67 21.78
CA GLN A 253 -21.06 24.39 23.18
C GLN A 253 -19.71 23.68 23.29
N LEU A 254 -18.86 24.13 24.21
CA LEU A 254 -17.52 23.60 24.42
C LEU A 254 -17.52 22.48 25.45
N PHE A 255 -16.85 21.37 25.13
CA PHE A 255 -16.69 20.21 26.00
C PHE A 255 -15.21 19.87 26.20
N PHE A 256 -14.74 19.89 27.43
CA PHE A 256 -13.35 19.61 27.79
C PHE A 256 -13.20 18.17 28.28
N PHE A 257 -12.05 17.57 28.00
CA PHE A 257 -11.74 16.27 28.59
C PHE A 257 -11.66 16.40 30.11
N ASP A 258 -12.46 15.61 30.81
CA ASP A 258 -12.52 15.58 32.27
C ASP A 258 -11.63 14.43 32.77
N SER A 259 -12.03 13.18 32.51
CA SER A 259 -11.37 12.01 33.08
C SER A 259 -11.67 10.71 32.35
N LEU A 260 -10.84 9.70 32.65
CA LEU A 260 -11.08 8.30 32.35
C LEU A 260 -11.79 7.63 33.53
N ALA A 261 -12.95 7.00 33.32
CA ALA A 261 -13.74 6.43 34.42
C ALA A 261 -13.04 5.28 35.19
N SER A 262 -11.94 4.72 34.69
CA SER A 262 -11.26 3.57 35.31
C SER A 262 -9.72 3.57 35.16
N GLY A 263 -9.09 4.63 34.67
CA GLY A 263 -7.62 4.70 34.52
C GLY A 263 -6.97 3.66 33.57
N LYS A 264 -7.76 2.82 32.88
CA LYS A 264 -7.30 1.82 31.91
C LYS A 264 -7.40 2.34 30.47
N ALA A 265 -6.55 1.85 29.56
CA ALA A 265 -6.51 2.29 28.15
C ALA A 265 -7.82 2.12 27.36
N ASN A 266 -8.72 1.23 27.81
CA ASN A 266 -10.05 1.00 27.22
C ASN A 266 -11.20 1.57 28.06
N SER A 267 -10.91 2.46 29.01
CA SER A 267 -11.94 2.99 29.92
C SER A 267 -12.82 4.06 29.27
N LYS A 268 -14.03 4.23 29.83
CA LYS A 268 -15.01 5.23 29.38
C LYS A 268 -14.40 6.63 29.45
N ARG A 269 -14.63 7.44 28.43
CA ARG A 269 -14.10 8.80 28.32
C ARG A 269 -15.19 9.81 28.64
N ILE A 270 -14.89 10.71 29.58
CA ILE A 270 -15.84 11.72 30.05
C ILE A 270 -15.37 13.09 29.56
N TYR A 271 -16.30 13.83 28.94
CA TYR A 271 -16.10 15.22 28.54
C TYR A 271 -17.19 16.08 29.13
N ARG A 272 -16.85 17.23 29.72
CA ARG A 272 -17.78 18.10 30.45
C ARG A 272 -17.90 19.47 29.78
N ALA A 273 -19.12 20.02 29.77
CA ALA A 273 -19.40 21.36 29.26
C ALA A 273 -18.81 22.46 30.17
N GLU A 274 -18.42 23.59 29.58
CA GLU A 274 -17.88 24.78 30.28
C GLU A 274 -18.95 25.70 30.89
N GLU A 275 -20.24 25.34 30.89
CA GLU A 275 -21.31 26.25 31.35
C GLU A 275 -21.43 26.34 32.88
N SER A 276 -21.49 27.58 33.39
CA SER A 276 -21.90 27.95 34.75
C SER A 276 -23.40 27.70 34.94
N GLY A 277 -23.77 26.50 35.39
CA GLY A 277 -25.16 26.19 35.77
C GLY A 277 -25.67 24.80 35.42
N GLY A 278 -24.85 23.92 34.84
CA GLY A 278 -25.30 22.55 34.58
C GLY A 278 -24.25 21.69 33.90
N SER A 279 -23.73 20.70 34.62
CA SER A 279 -22.59 19.87 34.18
C SER A 279 -22.98 18.81 33.13
N SER A 280 -23.45 19.27 31.97
CA SER A 280 -23.68 18.39 30.83
C SER A 280 -22.37 17.69 30.45
N ARG A 281 -22.43 16.39 30.16
CA ARG A 281 -21.25 15.59 29.85
C ARG A 281 -21.50 14.50 28.84
N PHE A 282 -20.53 14.29 27.95
CA PHE A 282 -20.44 13.11 27.11
C PHE A 282 -19.69 12.01 27.85
N VAL A 283 -20.23 10.79 27.84
CA VAL A 283 -19.63 9.59 28.41
C VAL A 283 -19.55 8.52 27.33
N PHE A 284 -18.39 8.32 26.72
CA PHE A 284 -18.20 7.32 25.66
C PHE A 284 -17.88 5.95 26.21
N ASP A 285 -18.39 4.91 25.56
CA ASP A 285 -18.17 3.52 25.98
C ASP A 285 -16.71 3.08 25.79
N ASN A 286 -16.01 3.68 24.82
CA ASN A 286 -14.63 3.35 24.49
C ASN A 286 -13.94 4.51 23.74
N ALA A 287 -12.62 4.35 23.52
CA ALA A 287 -11.79 5.33 22.80
C ALA A 287 -12.04 5.43 21.28
N ARG A 288 -13.05 4.74 20.73
CA ARG A 288 -13.45 4.89 19.32
C ARG A 288 -14.52 5.95 19.11
N PHE A 289 -15.15 6.43 20.20
CA PHE A 289 -16.18 7.48 20.15
C PHE A 289 -17.34 7.12 19.22
N GLU A 290 -17.67 5.82 19.10
CA GLU A 290 -18.74 5.36 18.19
C GLU A 290 -20.11 5.35 18.90
N SER A 291 -20.11 5.17 20.22
CA SER A 291 -21.30 5.12 21.08
C SER A 291 -21.01 5.66 22.49
N GLY A 292 -22.07 6.05 23.20
CA GLY A 292 -21.99 6.48 24.58
C GLY A 292 -23.31 7.03 25.11
N GLN A 293 -23.22 7.82 26.18
CA GLN A 293 -24.34 8.55 26.76
C GLN A 293 -24.01 10.03 26.91
N PHE A 294 -24.97 10.90 26.57
CA PHE A 294 -24.93 12.31 26.88
C PHE A 294 -25.78 12.54 28.11
N VAL A 295 -25.16 12.96 29.20
CA VAL A 295 -25.84 13.35 30.44
C VAL A 295 -26.08 14.84 30.35
N ARG A 296 -27.35 15.25 30.36
CA ARG A 296 -27.74 16.66 30.36
C ARG A 296 -27.56 17.26 31.75
N ALA A 297 -27.57 18.59 31.82
CA ALA A 297 -27.58 19.35 33.07
C ALA A 297 -28.70 18.93 34.05
N ASP A 298 -29.86 18.51 33.53
CA ASP A 298 -31.01 18.01 34.30
C ASP A 298 -30.86 16.54 34.77
N GLY A 299 -29.69 15.93 34.56
CA GLY A 299 -29.40 14.54 34.92
C GLY A 299 -29.92 13.50 33.94
N LYS A 300 -30.74 13.87 32.94
CA LYS A 300 -31.27 12.92 31.96
C LYS A 300 -30.17 12.42 31.03
N THR A 301 -30.18 11.13 30.75
CA THR A 301 -29.21 10.49 29.86
C THR A 301 -29.82 10.22 28.48
N LEU A 302 -29.08 10.57 27.43
CA LEU A 302 -29.47 10.34 26.04
C LEU A 302 -28.44 9.43 25.36
N PRO A 303 -28.85 8.43 24.58
CA PRO A 303 -27.91 7.59 23.86
C PRO A 303 -27.20 8.40 22.78
N ILE A 304 -25.89 8.20 22.64
CA ILE A 304 -25.08 8.79 21.59
C ILE A 304 -24.70 7.69 20.59
N ARG A 305 -24.81 8.01 19.30
CA ARG A 305 -24.27 7.18 18.23
C ARG A 305 -23.63 8.04 17.15
N LYS A 306 -22.39 7.70 16.77
CA LYS A 306 -21.72 8.34 15.63
C LYS A 306 -22.43 7.96 14.34
N ILE A 307 -22.83 8.95 13.55
CA ILE A 307 -23.34 8.75 12.20
C ILE A 307 -22.13 8.73 11.28
N SER A 308 -21.63 7.53 10.96
CA SER A 308 -20.57 7.35 9.99
C SER A 308 -21.13 7.34 8.56
N LYS A 309 -20.38 7.93 7.63
CA LYS A 309 -20.62 7.75 6.20
C LYS A 309 -20.62 6.24 5.90
N PRO A 310 -21.55 5.71 5.09
CA PRO A 310 -21.61 4.28 4.81
C PRO A 310 -20.26 3.81 4.27
N ARG A 311 -19.62 2.88 4.99
CA ARG A 311 -18.37 2.27 4.54
C ARG A 311 -18.73 1.33 3.40
N ILE A 312 -18.46 1.77 2.17
CA ILE A 312 -18.62 0.92 0.99
C ILE A 312 -17.72 -0.31 1.19
N ALA A 313 -18.34 -1.46 1.39
CA ALA A 313 -17.60 -2.71 1.50
C ALA A 313 -16.91 -2.98 0.16
N THR A 314 -15.65 -3.37 0.20
CA THR A 314 -14.84 -3.66 -0.98
C THR A 314 -14.46 -5.13 -1.04
N ARG A 315 -14.28 -5.65 -2.26
CA ARG A 315 -13.81 -7.02 -2.52
C ARG A 315 -12.61 -6.97 -3.45
N LEU A 316 -11.66 -7.90 -3.23
CA LEU A 316 -10.54 -8.10 -4.14
C LEU A 316 -10.99 -8.92 -5.35
N ILE A 317 -10.73 -8.38 -6.54
CA ILE A 317 -10.90 -9.04 -7.85
C ILE A 317 -9.58 -8.96 -8.61
N SER A 318 -9.45 -9.72 -9.69
CA SER A 318 -8.32 -9.63 -10.62
C SER A 318 -8.74 -8.88 -11.88
N VAL A 319 -7.96 -7.90 -12.30
CA VAL A 319 -8.03 -7.34 -13.66
C VAL A 319 -6.82 -7.86 -14.43
N TYR A 320 -7.04 -8.34 -15.64
CA TYR A 320 -5.95 -8.92 -16.44
C TYR A 320 -5.35 -7.86 -17.38
N LEU A 321 -4.05 -7.66 -17.25
CA LEU A 321 -3.25 -6.74 -18.07
C LEU A 321 -2.26 -7.53 -18.93
N VAL A 322 -1.69 -6.86 -19.92
CA VAL A 322 -0.82 -7.49 -20.93
C VAL A 322 0.62 -7.04 -20.73
N ALA A 323 1.54 -8.00 -20.67
CA ALA A 323 2.96 -7.75 -20.85
C ALA A 323 3.31 -7.98 -22.32
N VAL A 324 3.75 -6.93 -23.00
CA VAL A 324 3.95 -6.96 -24.45
C VAL A 324 5.27 -7.66 -24.80
N GLY A 325 5.21 -8.66 -25.68
CA GLY A 325 6.38 -9.33 -26.30
C GLY A 325 7.34 -9.99 -25.30
N ASP A 326 6.85 -10.39 -24.12
CA ASP A 326 7.69 -10.97 -23.08
C ASP A 326 7.82 -12.50 -23.19
N ALA A 327 7.20 -13.11 -24.20
CA ALA A 327 7.17 -14.52 -24.50
C ALA A 327 6.66 -15.43 -23.37
N GLY A 328 5.72 -14.94 -22.54
CA GLY A 328 5.18 -15.75 -21.44
C GLY A 328 6.00 -15.69 -20.14
N LYS A 329 6.99 -14.79 -20.04
CA LYS A 329 7.91 -14.75 -18.88
C LYS A 329 7.23 -14.36 -17.57
N ILE A 330 6.26 -13.45 -17.62
CA ILE A 330 5.65 -12.90 -16.39
C ILE A 330 4.19 -13.31 -16.20
N GLY A 331 3.58 -13.98 -17.16
CA GLY A 331 2.21 -14.46 -17.08
C GLY A 331 1.91 -15.54 -18.10
N ARG A 332 0.63 -15.85 -18.28
CA ARG A 332 0.22 -16.88 -19.24
C ARG A 332 0.45 -16.37 -20.65
N LYS A 333 1.26 -17.07 -21.44
CA LYS A 333 1.52 -16.73 -22.85
C LYS A 333 0.23 -16.74 -23.68
N PHE A 334 0.06 -15.76 -24.56
CA PHE A 334 -1.01 -15.71 -25.56
C PHE A 334 -0.62 -14.79 -26.73
N GLY A 335 -1.34 -14.89 -27.85
CA GLY A 335 -1.23 -13.95 -28.96
C GLY A 335 0.21 -13.77 -29.48
N CYS A 336 0.62 -12.51 -29.66
CA CYS A 336 1.90 -12.10 -30.22
C CYS A 336 3.07 -12.21 -29.22
N ASP A 337 3.27 -13.39 -28.65
CA ASP A 337 4.25 -13.65 -27.59
C ASP A 337 4.05 -12.74 -26.36
N ASP A 338 2.81 -12.37 -26.06
CA ASP A 338 2.48 -11.56 -24.91
C ASP A 338 2.19 -12.43 -23.68
N SER A 339 2.30 -11.87 -22.48
CA SER A 339 1.81 -12.48 -21.25
C SER A 339 0.53 -11.82 -20.77
N LEU A 340 -0.42 -12.64 -20.35
CA LEU A 340 -1.60 -12.21 -19.62
C LEU A 340 -1.34 -12.30 -18.11
N VAL A 341 -1.46 -11.17 -17.42
CA VAL A 341 -1.02 -11.01 -16.02
C VAL A 341 -2.19 -10.52 -15.15
N PRO A 342 -2.61 -11.27 -14.12
CA PRO A 342 -3.62 -10.81 -13.19
C PRO A 342 -3.07 -9.77 -12.21
N VAL A 343 -3.80 -8.68 -12.05
CA VAL A 343 -3.52 -7.63 -11.06
C VAL A 343 -4.69 -7.54 -10.09
N ARG A 344 -4.42 -7.65 -8.79
CA ARG A 344 -5.47 -7.56 -7.76
C ARG A 344 -5.91 -6.12 -7.54
N ARG A 345 -7.22 -5.89 -7.60
CA ARG A 345 -7.87 -4.58 -7.40
C ARG A 345 -8.98 -4.70 -6.37
N ALA A 346 -9.13 -3.70 -5.53
CA ALA A 346 -10.24 -3.61 -4.58
C ALA A 346 -11.37 -2.82 -5.24
N VAL A 347 -12.53 -3.46 -5.43
CA VAL A 347 -13.72 -2.85 -6.04
C VAL A 347 -14.88 -2.80 -5.05
N SER A 348 -15.80 -1.87 -5.25
CA SER A 348 -17.04 -1.75 -4.46
C SER A 348 -17.90 -3.01 -4.56
N THR A 349 -18.60 -3.35 -3.48
CA THR A 349 -19.59 -4.45 -3.44
C THR A 349 -21.04 -3.98 -3.68
N LEU A 350 -21.24 -2.69 -3.96
CA LEU A 350 -22.57 -2.13 -4.23
C LEU A 350 -23.14 -2.60 -5.57
N GLU A 351 -22.29 -3.00 -6.52
CA GLU A 351 -22.69 -3.56 -7.80
C GLU A 351 -22.25 -5.03 -7.92
N SER A 352 -22.71 -5.71 -8.98
CA SER A 352 -22.26 -7.08 -9.25
C SER A 352 -20.72 -7.12 -9.42
N PRO A 353 -20.01 -8.10 -8.81
CA PRO A 353 -18.55 -8.17 -8.88
C PRO A 353 -17.98 -8.20 -10.31
N LEU A 354 -18.73 -8.81 -11.25
CA LEU A 354 -18.36 -8.85 -12.67
C LEU A 354 -18.40 -7.45 -13.28
N LYS A 355 -19.50 -6.70 -13.09
CA LYS A 355 -19.62 -5.33 -13.61
C LYS A 355 -18.51 -4.44 -13.06
N SER A 356 -18.23 -4.51 -11.76
CA SER A 356 -17.17 -3.72 -11.14
C SER A 356 -15.77 -4.08 -11.63
N ALA A 357 -15.47 -5.37 -11.87
CA ALA A 357 -14.19 -5.79 -12.45
C ALA A 357 -13.99 -5.26 -13.89
N LEU A 358 -15.07 -5.24 -14.68
CA LEU A 358 -15.05 -4.72 -16.05
C LEU A 358 -14.92 -3.19 -16.08
N GLN A 359 -15.62 -2.49 -15.19
CA GLN A 359 -15.47 -1.03 -15.01
C GLN A 359 -14.04 -0.67 -14.57
N GLU A 360 -13.46 -1.44 -13.66
CA GLU A 360 -12.06 -1.26 -13.26
C GLU A 360 -11.14 -1.46 -14.48
N LEU A 361 -11.34 -2.52 -15.28
CA LEU A 361 -10.53 -2.76 -16.48
C LEU A 361 -10.55 -1.57 -17.46
N ILE A 362 -11.73 -1.04 -17.79
CA ILE A 362 -11.84 0.07 -18.77
C ILE A 362 -11.37 1.43 -18.22
N SER A 363 -11.33 1.59 -16.89
CA SER A 363 -10.90 2.84 -16.25
C SER A 363 -9.40 2.90 -15.97
N LEU A 364 -8.69 1.77 -16.09
CA LEU A 364 -7.25 1.73 -15.92
C LEU A 364 -6.55 2.47 -17.07
N PRO A 365 -5.51 3.28 -16.76
CA PRO A 365 -4.74 3.96 -17.80
C PRO A 365 -4.01 2.94 -18.71
N PRO A 366 -3.64 3.33 -19.95
CA PRO A 366 -2.99 2.44 -20.91
C PRO A 366 -1.69 1.79 -20.41
N ILE A 367 -0.95 2.48 -19.53
CA ILE A 367 0.23 1.95 -18.87
C ILE A 367 -0.09 1.81 -17.38
N TYR A 368 0.10 0.62 -16.82
CA TYR A 368 -0.23 0.38 -15.43
C TYR A 368 0.71 1.15 -14.48
N PRO A 369 0.19 2.01 -13.57
CA PRO A 369 1.03 2.94 -12.82
C PRO A 369 2.10 2.28 -11.94
N ASN A 370 1.83 1.09 -11.43
CA ASN A 370 2.74 0.38 -10.51
C ASN A 370 3.63 -0.63 -11.22
N ASN A 371 3.41 -0.90 -12.51
CA ASN A 371 4.27 -1.74 -13.31
C ASN A 371 4.21 -1.30 -14.78
N PRO A 372 5.19 -0.53 -15.27
CA PRO A 372 5.18 0.02 -16.62
C PRO A 372 5.32 -1.05 -17.72
N LYS A 373 5.65 -2.30 -17.36
CA LYS A 373 5.66 -3.42 -18.31
C LYS A 373 4.26 -3.96 -18.60
N LEU A 374 3.27 -3.59 -17.80
CA LEU A 374 1.89 -4.01 -17.97
C LEU A 374 1.10 -2.90 -18.65
N GLN A 375 0.40 -3.26 -19.71
CA GLN A 375 -0.41 -2.35 -20.51
C GLN A 375 -1.88 -2.78 -20.49
N ASN A 376 -2.74 -1.78 -20.60
CA ASN A 376 -4.17 -1.94 -20.81
C ASN A 376 -4.52 -1.55 -22.25
N PHE A 377 -5.15 -2.47 -22.98
CA PHE A 377 -5.58 -2.26 -24.37
C PHE A 377 -7.04 -1.81 -24.47
N TRP A 378 -7.79 -1.77 -23.37
CA TRP A 378 -9.11 -1.14 -23.30
C TRP A 378 -8.97 0.39 -23.20
N LYS A 379 -8.54 0.99 -24.31
CA LYS A 379 -8.36 2.45 -24.48
C LYS A 379 -9.24 2.93 -25.64
N GLY A 380 -9.73 4.16 -25.55
CA GLY A 380 -10.54 4.76 -26.61
C GLY A 380 -11.49 5.83 -26.09
N ARG A 381 -12.49 6.21 -26.89
CA ARG A 381 -13.40 7.32 -26.59
C ARG A 381 -14.66 6.82 -25.93
N ASP A 382 -15.10 7.53 -24.89
CA ASP A 382 -16.39 7.33 -24.21
C ASP A 382 -16.69 5.89 -23.78
N LEU A 383 -15.64 5.13 -23.46
CA LEU A 383 -15.75 3.73 -23.04
C LEU A 383 -16.48 3.63 -21.69
N GLN A 384 -17.64 3.00 -21.70
CA GLN A 384 -18.44 2.79 -20.49
C GLN A 384 -19.15 1.44 -20.50
N ILE A 385 -19.12 0.74 -19.36
CA ILE A 385 -19.94 -0.47 -19.18
C ILE A 385 -21.40 -0.06 -19.01
N GLN A 386 -22.25 -0.41 -19.99
CA GLN A 386 -23.69 -0.15 -19.93
C GLN A 386 -24.41 -1.24 -19.14
N THR A 387 -24.32 -2.49 -19.60
CA THR A 387 -25.07 -3.60 -19.03
C THR A 387 -24.24 -4.86 -18.99
N VAL A 388 -24.37 -5.60 -17.90
CA VAL A 388 -23.72 -6.90 -17.69
C VAL A 388 -24.78 -7.87 -17.18
N SER A 389 -24.93 -9.00 -17.85
CA SER A 389 -25.84 -10.06 -17.43
C SER A 389 -25.18 -11.42 -17.60
N VAL A 390 -25.50 -12.36 -16.71
CA VAL A 390 -25.03 -13.75 -16.81
C VAL A 390 -26.24 -14.66 -16.88
N ARG A 391 -26.40 -15.40 -17.99
CA ARG A 391 -27.48 -16.37 -18.18
C ARG A 391 -26.91 -17.67 -18.74
N GLY A 392 -27.24 -18.81 -18.11
CA GLY A 392 -26.74 -20.13 -18.55
C GLY A 392 -25.22 -20.20 -18.67
N GLY A 393 -24.50 -19.59 -17.72
CA GLY A 393 -23.03 -19.52 -17.73
C GLY A 393 -22.43 -18.58 -18.78
N THR A 394 -23.24 -17.79 -19.50
CA THR A 394 -22.77 -16.87 -20.54
C THR A 394 -22.92 -15.43 -20.06
N ALA A 395 -21.81 -14.72 -19.91
CA ALA A 395 -21.79 -13.29 -19.65
C ALA A 395 -22.03 -12.51 -20.95
N ARG A 396 -23.10 -11.72 -21.01
CA ARG A 396 -23.35 -10.73 -22.05
C ARG A 396 -22.98 -9.35 -21.51
N ILE A 397 -22.00 -8.70 -22.16
CA ILE A 397 -21.43 -7.42 -21.76
C ILE A 397 -21.71 -6.40 -22.86
N GLN A 398 -22.38 -5.30 -22.51
CA GLN A 398 -22.67 -4.16 -23.39
C GLN A 398 -21.80 -2.98 -22.98
N ILE A 399 -21.10 -2.40 -23.94
CA ILE A 399 -20.15 -1.31 -23.76
C ILE A 399 -20.53 -0.17 -24.71
N ALA A 400 -20.50 1.07 -24.21
CA ALA A 400 -20.61 2.28 -25.00
C ALA A 400 -19.23 2.75 -25.48
N GLY A 401 -19.19 3.61 -26.50
CA GLY A 401 -17.96 4.23 -26.98
C GLY A 401 -17.24 3.42 -28.05
N GLU A 402 -15.94 3.69 -28.19
CA GLU A 402 -15.10 3.12 -29.24
C GLU A 402 -13.76 2.66 -28.64
N VAL A 403 -13.29 1.49 -29.05
CA VAL A 403 -11.97 0.97 -28.64
C VAL A 403 -10.95 1.27 -29.74
N SER A 404 -9.80 1.80 -29.36
CA SER A 404 -8.71 2.08 -30.30
C SER A 404 -7.85 0.85 -30.55
N VAL A 405 -7.68 0.51 -31.82
CA VAL A 405 -6.86 -0.61 -32.31
C VAL A 405 -5.75 -0.03 -33.16
N ALA A 406 -4.49 -0.32 -32.82
CA ALA A 406 -3.32 0.25 -33.51
C ALA A 406 -2.50 -0.79 -34.28
N GLY A 407 -2.86 -2.08 -34.22
CA GLY A 407 -2.17 -3.12 -34.96
C GLY A 407 -2.78 -4.50 -34.78
N VAL A 408 -2.29 -5.47 -35.55
CA VAL A 408 -2.81 -6.85 -35.62
C VAL A 408 -2.79 -7.58 -34.28
N CYS A 409 -1.88 -7.20 -33.38
CA CYS A 409 -1.77 -7.79 -32.05
C CYS A 409 -2.73 -7.17 -31.03
N ASP A 410 -3.38 -6.04 -31.33
CA ASP A 410 -4.27 -5.37 -30.38
C ASP A 410 -5.61 -6.10 -30.26
N GLU A 411 -6.16 -6.64 -31.35
CA GLU A 411 -7.38 -7.46 -31.31
C GLU A 411 -7.27 -8.62 -30.29
N PRO A 412 -6.28 -9.54 -30.37
CA PRO A 412 -6.17 -10.61 -29.40
C PRO A 412 -5.92 -10.12 -27.97
N ARG A 413 -5.28 -8.96 -27.78
CA ARG A 413 -5.06 -8.35 -26.45
C ARG A 413 -6.35 -7.83 -25.85
N ILE A 414 -7.12 -7.06 -26.61
CA ILE A 414 -8.42 -6.50 -26.18
C ILE A 414 -9.37 -7.63 -25.78
N ILE A 415 -9.53 -8.64 -26.64
CA ILE A 415 -10.39 -9.79 -26.40
C ILE A 415 -9.93 -10.57 -25.15
N THR A 416 -8.65 -10.91 -25.08
CA THR A 416 -8.13 -11.77 -24.00
C THR A 416 -8.23 -11.08 -22.63
N GLN A 417 -7.97 -9.77 -22.55
CA GLN A 417 -8.09 -9.02 -21.29
C GLN A 417 -9.50 -9.06 -20.72
N ILE A 418 -10.51 -8.76 -21.53
CA ILE A 418 -11.89 -8.71 -21.06
C ILE A 418 -12.42 -10.11 -20.74
N GLU A 419 -12.08 -11.11 -21.56
CA GLU A 419 -12.53 -12.48 -21.35
C GLU A 419 -11.95 -13.07 -20.07
N ALA A 420 -10.65 -12.89 -19.81
CA ALA A 420 -10.03 -13.40 -18.59
C ALA A 420 -10.55 -12.67 -17.35
N THR A 421 -10.76 -11.36 -17.44
CA THR A 421 -11.36 -10.57 -16.36
C THR A 421 -12.79 -11.02 -16.08
N ALA A 422 -13.57 -11.42 -17.09
CA ALA A 422 -14.93 -11.94 -16.87
C ALA A 422 -14.93 -13.40 -16.37
N ARG A 423 -14.07 -14.26 -16.92
CA ARG A 423 -13.99 -15.69 -16.59
C ARG A 423 -13.39 -16.01 -15.22
N GLN A 424 -12.86 -15.01 -14.51
CA GLN A 424 -12.43 -15.21 -13.12
C GLN A 424 -13.60 -15.60 -12.20
N PHE A 425 -14.84 -15.30 -12.59
CA PHE A 425 -16.03 -15.61 -11.82
C PHE A 425 -16.55 -17.00 -12.21
N PRO A 426 -16.74 -17.94 -11.25
CA PRO A 426 -17.15 -19.31 -11.55
C PRO A 426 -18.47 -19.43 -12.31
N SER A 427 -19.36 -18.45 -12.19
CA SER A 427 -20.62 -18.38 -12.93
C SER A 427 -20.46 -18.03 -14.41
N VAL A 428 -19.27 -17.65 -14.86
CA VAL A 428 -18.98 -17.23 -16.23
C VAL A 428 -18.13 -18.27 -16.95
N LYS A 429 -18.79 -19.06 -17.81
CA LYS A 429 -18.17 -20.08 -18.68
C LYS A 429 -17.87 -19.53 -20.07
N ARG A 430 -18.70 -18.60 -20.56
CA ARG A 430 -18.60 -17.97 -21.89
C ARG A 430 -18.79 -16.47 -21.77
N VAL A 431 -18.18 -15.70 -22.67
CA VAL A 431 -18.25 -14.24 -22.68
C VAL A 431 -18.66 -13.78 -24.08
N LYS A 432 -19.65 -12.89 -24.15
CA LYS A 432 -20.08 -12.21 -25.37
C LYS A 432 -20.06 -10.71 -25.12
N VAL A 433 -19.20 -10.01 -25.84
CA VAL A 433 -18.99 -8.57 -25.68
C VAL A 433 -19.55 -7.84 -26.88
N PHE A 434 -20.22 -6.72 -26.62
CA PHE A 434 -20.81 -5.85 -27.62
C PHE A 434 -20.40 -4.41 -27.36
N ILE A 435 -20.06 -3.68 -28.43
CA ILE A 435 -19.76 -2.24 -28.41
C ILE A 435 -20.73 -1.56 -29.37
N GLY A 436 -21.54 -0.62 -28.87
CA GLY A 436 -22.53 0.08 -29.69
C GLY A 436 -23.50 -0.86 -30.43
N GLY A 437 -23.85 -2.00 -29.81
CA GLY A 437 -24.72 -3.03 -30.40
C GLY A 437 -24.03 -4.02 -31.34
N LYS A 438 -22.81 -3.73 -31.82
CA LYS A 438 -22.02 -4.64 -32.66
C LYS A 438 -21.25 -5.64 -31.80
N SER A 439 -20.93 -6.81 -32.33
CA SER A 439 -20.04 -7.76 -31.63
C SER A 439 -18.65 -7.15 -31.47
N LEU A 440 -17.92 -7.50 -30.40
CA LEU A 440 -16.58 -6.94 -30.14
C LEU A 440 -15.65 -7.09 -31.34
N ARG A 441 -15.59 -8.28 -31.95
CA ARG A 441 -14.76 -8.50 -33.15
C ARG A 441 -15.12 -7.56 -34.29
N SER A 442 -16.41 -7.37 -34.57
CA SER A 442 -16.87 -6.45 -35.62
C SER A 442 -16.63 -4.98 -35.27
N ALA A 443 -16.51 -4.64 -33.98
CA ALA A 443 -16.31 -3.26 -33.53
C ALA A 443 -14.83 -2.83 -33.48
N ILE A 444 -13.90 -3.77 -33.63
CA ILE A 444 -12.43 -3.55 -33.53
C ILE A 444 -11.70 -3.97 -34.81
N GLN A 445 -12.45 -4.18 -35.89
CA GLN A 445 -11.94 -4.50 -37.22
C GLN A 445 -11.88 -3.27 -38.12
#